data_AF-A0A3G2UPJ3-F1
#
_entry.id   AF-A0A3G2UPJ3-F1
#
_cell.length_a   1.000
_cell.length_b   1.000
_cell.length_c   1.000
_cell.angle_alpha   90.00
_cell.angle_beta   90.00
_cell.angle_gamma   90.00
#
_symmetry.space_group_name_H-M   'P 1'
#
loop_
_entity.id
_entity.type
_entity.pdbx_description
1 polymer ?
#
loop_
_entity_poly.entity_id
_entity_poly.type
_entity_poly.pdbx_seq_one_letter_code
_entity_poly.pdbx_strand_id
1 'polypeptide(L)'
;MLTDSERFAFETRRQHAFASTGNAYDATQCDEAITTGDTLIVLAEEVVGVAMTWPFAVTAVCGKLHAMSPRRVGETLADLAAALHVGEVDIRHAVELARRLRFPLDPYLVPLLDLPAG
;
A
#
# COMPACT_ATOMS: atom_id res chain seq x y z
N MET A 1 21.02 -1.57 25.17
CA MET A 1 20.48 -0.22 24.91
C MET A 1 19.15 -0.40 24.21
N LEU A 2 18.12 0.35 24.60
CA LEU A 2 16.89 0.42 23.82
C LEU A 2 17.17 1.19 22.52
N THR A 3 16.72 0.64 21.39
CA THR A 3 16.64 1.33 20.10
C THR A 3 15.75 2.57 20.24
N ASP A 4 15.89 3.53 19.33
CA ASP A 4 15.04 4.72 19.33
C ASP A 4 13.56 4.37 19.14
N SER A 5 13.24 3.35 18.35
CA SER A 5 11.88 2.82 18.23
C SER A 5 11.32 2.29 19.56
N GLU A 6 12.13 1.59 20.37
CA GLU A 6 11.72 1.12 21.71
C GLU A 6 11.61 2.26 22.73
N ARG A 7 12.39 3.32 22.56
CA ARG A 7 12.40 4.47 23.48
C ARG A 7 11.25 5.45 23.23
N PHE A 8 10.88 5.64 21.97
CA PHE A 8 9.92 6.67 21.54
C PHE A 8 8.63 6.11 20.94
N ALA A 9 8.52 4.77 20.84
CA ALA A 9 7.34 4.07 20.32
C ALA A 9 6.90 4.56 18.93
N PHE A 10 7.86 4.80 18.01
CA PHE A 10 7.55 5.10 16.61
C PHE A 10 7.95 3.95 15.70
N GLU A 11 7.16 3.74 14.66
CA GLU A 11 7.49 2.88 13.53
C GLU A 11 7.97 3.74 12.37
N THR A 12 9.14 3.41 11.83
CA THR A 12 9.68 4.08 10.65
C THR A 12 8.99 3.51 9.41
N ARG A 13 8.40 4.38 8.58
CA ARG A 13 7.83 4.00 7.27
C ARG A 13 8.29 4.97 6.19
N ARG A 14 8.67 4.44 5.03
CA ARG A 14 9.07 5.24 3.86
C ARG A 14 7.85 5.52 2.98
N GLN A 15 7.79 6.75 2.49
CA GLN A 15 6.74 7.23 1.61
C GLN A 15 7.39 7.98 0.44
N HIS A 16 6.97 7.67 -0.77
CA HIS A 16 7.52 8.22 -1.99
C HIS A 16 6.41 8.91 -2.76
N ALA A 17 6.55 10.22 -2.99
CA ALA A 17 5.57 11.00 -3.73
C ALA A 17 6.01 11.18 -5.19
N PHE A 18 5.09 10.95 -6.13
CA PHE A 18 5.36 11.07 -7.56
C PHE A 18 4.37 12.01 -8.24
N ALA A 19 4.79 12.58 -9.37
CA ALA A 19 3.95 13.42 -10.22
C ALA A 19 2.90 12.63 -11.00
N SER A 20 3.15 11.34 -11.29
CA SER A 20 2.23 10.45 -12.00
C SER A 20 2.37 9.00 -11.53
N THR A 21 1.35 8.18 -11.75
CA THR A 21 1.44 6.73 -11.46
C THR A 21 2.38 5.99 -12.41
N GLY A 22 2.61 6.52 -13.61
CA GLY A 22 3.64 5.99 -14.53
C GLY A 22 5.05 6.15 -13.95
N ASN A 23 5.37 7.34 -13.45
CA ASN A 23 6.66 7.60 -12.80
C ASN A 23 6.82 6.74 -11.53
N ALA A 24 5.75 6.59 -10.75
CA ALA A 24 5.76 5.73 -9.57
C ALA A 24 6.07 4.28 -9.95
N TYR A 25 5.42 3.76 -11.00
CA TYR A 25 5.67 2.42 -11.51
C TYR A 25 7.12 2.25 -11.96
N ASP A 26 7.62 3.12 -12.84
CA ASP A 26 8.99 3.02 -13.36
C ASP A 26 10.03 3.11 -12.23
N ALA A 27 9.80 3.99 -11.25
CA ALA A 27 10.69 4.14 -10.11
C ALA A 27 10.77 2.86 -9.26
N THR A 28 9.65 2.15 -9.02
CA THR A 28 9.71 0.90 -8.25
C THR A 28 10.48 -0.22 -8.95
N GLN A 29 10.74 -0.08 -10.26
CA GLN A 29 11.50 -1.06 -11.04
C GLN A 29 13.01 -0.77 -11.07
N CYS A 30 13.44 0.47 -10.79
CA CYS A 30 14.82 0.91 -11.04
C CYS A 30 15.49 1.64 -9.87
N ASP A 31 14.72 2.22 -8.95
CA ASP A 31 15.25 2.98 -7.82
C ASP A 31 15.46 2.06 -6.60
N GLU A 32 16.72 1.79 -6.27
CA GLU A 32 17.11 0.94 -5.14
C GLU A 32 16.72 1.53 -3.77
N ALA A 33 16.35 2.82 -3.70
CA ALA A 33 15.85 3.43 -2.47
C ALA A 33 14.39 3.09 -2.16
N ILE A 34 13.67 2.49 -3.13
CA ILE A 34 12.28 2.05 -2.99
C ILE A 34 12.26 0.55 -2.69
N THR A 35 11.77 0.19 -1.51
CA THR A 35 11.71 -1.20 -1.08
C THR A 35 10.27 -1.72 -1.06
N THR A 36 10.11 -3.05 -1.21
CA THR A 36 8.82 -3.71 -1.05
C THR A 36 8.16 -3.32 0.29
N GLY A 37 6.89 -2.93 0.24
CA GLY A 37 6.13 -2.42 1.39
C GLY A 37 6.12 -0.89 1.52
N ASP A 38 7.01 -0.18 0.83
CA ASP A 38 7.01 1.29 0.86
C ASP A 38 5.71 1.84 0.27
N THR A 39 5.26 2.99 0.79
CA THR A 39 4.04 3.63 0.30
C THR A 39 4.33 4.57 -0.87
N LEU A 40 3.53 4.45 -1.93
CA LEU A 40 3.54 5.32 -3.09
C LEU A 40 2.39 6.32 -3.00
N ILE A 41 2.64 7.61 -3.24
CA ILE A 41 1.62 8.66 -3.18
C ILE A 41 1.65 9.46 -4.50
N VAL A 42 0.51 9.50 -5.20
CA VAL A 42 0.35 10.30 -6.43
C VAL A 42 -0.87 11.19 -6.26
N LEU A 43 -0.66 12.36 -5.66
CA LEU A 43 -1.75 13.26 -5.24
C LEU A 43 -2.61 13.74 -6.41
N ALA A 44 -2.00 14.06 -7.55
CA ALA A 44 -2.71 14.59 -8.73
C ALA A 44 -3.64 13.56 -9.40
N GLU A 45 -3.41 12.27 -9.14
CA GLU A 45 -4.21 11.17 -9.67
C GLU A 45 -5.09 10.51 -8.59
N GLU A 46 -5.09 11.05 -7.37
CA GLU A 46 -5.80 10.50 -6.21
C GLU A 46 -5.42 9.04 -5.89
N VAL A 47 -4.15 8.67 -6.10
CA VAL A 47 -3.65 7.30 -5.92
C VAL A 47 -2.75 7.20 -4.70
N VAL A 48 -3.02 6.20 -3.85
CA VAL A 48 -2.06 5.67 -2.88
C VAL A 48 -1.85 4.20 -3.22
N GLY A 49 -0.59 3.78 -3.25
CA GLY A 49 -0.21 2.41 -3.56
C GLY A 49 0.88 1.87 -2.64
N VAL A 50 1.21 0.60 -2.86
CA VAL A 50 2.29 -0.11 -2.16
C VAL A 50 3.30 -0.59 -3.18
N ALA A 51 4.57 -0.30 -2.92
CA ALA A 51 5.68 -0.78 -3.71
C ALA A 51 5.85 -2.28 -3.52
N MET A 52 5.93 -3.02 -4.63
CA MET A 52 6.38 -4.41 -4.71
C MET A 52 6.73 -4.67 -6.19
N THR A 53 7.15 -5.89 -6.55
CA THR A 53 7.47 -6.29 -7.94
C THR A 53 6.49 -5.72 -8.99
N TRP A 54 5.19 -5.76 -8.69
CA TRP A 54 4.11 -5.13 -9.46
C TRP A 54 3.36 -4.15 -8.55
N PRO A 55 3.75 -2.87 -8.48
CA PRO A 55 3.16 -1.95 -7.51
C PRO A 55 1.65 -1.82 -7.75
N PHE A 56 0.90 -1.82 -6.65
CA PHE A 56 -0.56 -1.85 -6.70
C PHE A 56 -1.17 -0.69 -5.93
N ALA A 57 -2.37 -0.27 -6.35
CA ALA A 57 -3.12 0.78 -5.67
C ALA A 57 -4.02 0.19 -4.57
N VAL A 58 -4.16 0.91 -3.45
CA VAL A 58 -5.20 0.65 -2.44
C VAL A 58 -6.43 1.54 -2.65
N THR A 59 -6.33 2.51 -3.55
CA THR A 59 -7.39 3.43 -3.98
C THR A 59 -8.19 2.87 -5.15
N ALA A 60 -9.44 3.33 -5.32
CA ALA A 60 -10.33 2.92 -6.40
C ALA A 60 -9.80 3.30 -7.78
N VAL A 61 -9.08 4.42 -7.87
CA VAL A 61 -8.28 4.76 -9.05
C VAL A 61 -6.91 4.13 -8.88
N CYS A 62 -6.46 3.37 -9.89
CA CYS A 62 -5.13 2.75 -9.88
C CYS A 62 -4.14 3.38 -10.88
N GLY A 63 -4.62 4.16 -11.84
CA GLY A 63 -3.77 4.77 -12.88
C GLY A 63 -2.98 3.71 -13.64
N LYS A 64 -1.65 3.78 -13.59
CA LYS A 64 -0.72 2.79 -14.15
C LYS A 64 -0.30 1.69 -13.17
N LEU A 65 -0.68 1.79 -11.90
CA LEU A 65 -0.46 0.72 -10.92
C LEU A 65 -1.47 -0.41 -11.13
N HIS A 66 -1.16 -1.58 -10.56
CA HIS A 66 -2.09 -2.70 -10.60
C HIS A 66 -3.31 -2.45 -9.71
N ALA A 67 -4.49 -2.79 -10.23
CA ALA A 67 -5.73 -2.81 -9.46
C ALA A 67 -5.84 -4.12 -8.66
N MET A 68 -6.65 -4.11 -7.60
CA MET A 68 -6.96 -5.33 -6.89
C MET A 68 -7.85 -6.25 -7.72
N SER A 69 -7.66 -7.55 -7.55
CA SER A 69 -8.55 -8.54 -8.14
C SER A 69 -9.68 -8.92 -7.17
N PRO A 70 -10.83 -9.41 -7.66
CA PRO A 70 -11.88 -9.93 -6.80
C PRO A 70 -11.32 -10.99 -5.85
N ARG A 71 -11.69 -10.88 -4.57
CA ARG A 71 -11.23 -11.80 -3.52
C ARG A 71 -11.74 -13.22 -3.75
N ARG A 72 -10.99 -14.20 -3.26
CA ARG A 72 -11.46 -15.58 -3.10
C ARG A 72 -12.37 -15.67 -1.87
N VAL A 73 -13.30 -16.63 -1.88
CA VAL A 73 -14.17 -16.86 -0.72
C VAL A 73 -13.31 -17.27 0.48
N GLY A 74 -13.46 -16.55 1.60
CA GLY A 74 -12.70 -16.78 2.83
C GLY A 74 -11.30 -16.17 2.86
N GLU A 75 -10.87 -15.48 1.81
CA GLU A 75 -9.58 -14.77 1.79
C GLU A 75 -9.55 -13.65 2.83
N THR A 76 -8.48 -13.61 3.63
CA THR A 76 -8.22 -12.58 4.62
C THR A 76 -7.25 -11.53 4.08
N LEU A 77 -7.09 -10.40 4.79
CA LEU A 77 -6.07 -9.41 4.44
C LEU A 77 -4.64 -9.97 4.55
N ALA A 78 -4.41 -10.86 5.52
CA ALA A 78 -3.12 -11.53 5.71
C ALA A 78 -2.79 -12.45 4.51
N ASP A 79 -3.78 -13.18 3.99
CA ASP A 79 -3.62 -14.02 2.80
C ASP A 79 -3.25 -13.18 1.57
N LEU A 80 -3.94 -12.05 1.38
CA LEU A 80 -3.65 -11.11 0.30
C LEU A 80 -2.23 -10.54 0.43
N ALA A 81 -1.85 -10.08 1.62
CA ALA A 81 -0.52 -9.53 1.88
C ALA A 81 0.58 -10.56 1.58
N ALA A 82 0.39 -11.81 2.03
CA ALA A 82 1.30 -12.91 1.75
C ALA A 82 1.42 -13.22 0.25
N ALA A 83 0.30 -13.20 -0.48
CA ALA A 83 0.29 -13.42 -1.94
C ALA A 83 1.00 -12.30 -2.72
N LEU A 84 0.99 -11.08 -2.19
CA LEU A 84 1.66 -9.90 -2.77
C LEU A 84 3.08 -9.70 -2.24
N HIS A 85 3.56 -10.58 -1.35
CA HIS A 85 4.86 -10.48 -0.69
C HIS A 85 5.10 -9.14 0.04
N VAL A 86 4.05 -8.58 0.64
CA VAL A 86 4.11 -7.36 1.48
C VAL A 86 3.62 -7.66 2.89
N GLY A 87 3.86 -6.75 3.84
CA GLY A 87 3.27 -6.84 5.17
C GLY A 87 1.80 -6.40 5.17
N GLU A 88 0.97 -7.04 6.00
CA GLU A 88 -0.40 -6.56 6.24
C GLU A 88 -0.41 -5.11 6.74
N VAL A 89 0.57 -4.77 7.59
CA VAL A 89 0.76 -3.42 8.12
C VAL A 89 1.04 -2.37 7.04
N ASP A 90 1.67 -2.75 5.92
CA ASP A 90 1.97 -1.86 4.81
C ASP A 90 0.68 -1.50 4.06
N ILE A 91 -0.18 -2.49 3.80
CA ILE A 91 -1.49 -2.27 3.20
C ILE A 91 -2.36 -1.39 4.10
N ARG A 92 -2.42 -1.70 5.40
CA ARG A 92 -3.19 -0.90 6.37
C ARG A 92 -2.67 0.53 6.45
N HIS A 93 -1.35 0.74 6.36
CA HIS A 93 -0.76 2.08 6.31
C HIS A 93 -1.22 2.89 5.10
N ALA A 94 -1.09 2.29 3.92
CA ALA A 94 -1.47 2.91 2.67
C ALA A 94 -2.98 3.25 2.67
N VAL A 95 -3.82 2.35 3.18
CA VAL A 95 -5.26 2.57 3.36
C VAL A 95 -5.55 3.73 4.30
N GLU A 96 -4.87 3.81 5.44
CA GLU A 96 -5.06 4.90 6.39
C GLU A 96 -4.65 6.25 5.78
N LEU A 97 -3.57 6.29 5.00
CA LEU A 97 -3.17 7.48 4.26
C LEU A 97 -4.21 7.88 3.20
N ALA A 98 -4.71 6.92 2.42
CA ALA A 98 -5.77 7.17 1.43
C ALA A 98 -7.04 7.74 2.10
N ARG A 99 -7.44 7.19 3.25
CA ARG A 99 -8.57 7.71 4.05
C ARG A 99 -8.34 9.15 4.51
N ARG A 100 -7.14 9.47 5.02
CA ARG A 100 -6.77 10.84 5.45
C ARG A 100 -6.75 11.84 4.31
N LEU A 101 -6.35 11.40 3.12
CA LEU A 101 -6.38 12.18 1.89
C LEU A 101 -7.78 12.25 1.26
N ARG A 102 -8.73 11.46 1.77
CA ARG A 102 -10.11 11.31 1.25
C ARG A 102 -10.17 10.73 -0.16
N PHE A 103 -9.18 9.91 -0.52
CA PHE A 103 -9.21 9.16 -1.77
C PHE A 103 -10.07 7.90 -1.59
N PRO A 104 -11.03 7.62 -2.51
CA PRO A 104 -11.84 6.41 -2.44
C PRO A 104 -10.96 5.15 -2.45
N LEU A 105 -11.28 4.17 -1.60
CA LEU A 105 -10.57 2.89 -1.54
C LEU A 105 -11.03 1.92 -2.63
N ASP A 106 -10.15 1.01 -3.03
CA ASP A 106 -10.48 -0.06 -3.96
C ASP A 106 -11.62 -0.95 -3.40
N PRO A 107 -12.70 -1.19 -4.16
CA PRO A 107 -13.88 -1.91 -3.67
C PRO A 107 -13.63 -3.38 -3.35
N TYR A 108 -12.60 -4.00 -3.91
CA TYR A 108 -12.21 -5.38 -3.58
C TYR A 108 -11.35 -5.45 -2.32
N LEU A 109 -10.65 -4.37 -1.97
CA LEU A 109 -9.89 -4.25 -0.73
C LEU A 109 -10.78 -3.98 0.48
N VAL A 110 -11.79 -3.10 0.34
CA VAL A 110 -12.65 -2.67 1.47
C VAL A 110 -13.19 -3.83 2.31
N PRO A 111 -13.79 -4.90 1.73
CA PRO A 111 -14.30 -6.02 2.50
C PRO A 111 -13.24 -6.74 3.34
N LEU A 112 -11.97 -6.73 2.94
CA LEU A 112 -10.88 -7.40 3.67
C LEU A 112 -10.43 -6.59 4.90
N LEU A 113 -10.70 -5.28 4.93
CA LEU A 113 -10.33 -4.40 6.03
C LEU A 113 -11.26 -4.56 7.24
N ASP A 114 -12.50 -4.98 6.99
CA ASP A 114 -13.58 -5.09 7.98
C ASP A 114 -13.76 -6.52 8.52
N LEU A 115 -13.01 -7.50 8.00
CA LEU A 115 -13.01 -8.86 8.52
C LEU A 115 -12.21 -8.93 9.84
N PRO A 116 -12.70 -9.63 10.88
CA PRO A 116 -11.90 -9.89 12.07
C PRO A 116 -10.64 -10.66 11.69
N ALA A 117 -9.52 -10.37 12.36
CA ALA A 117 -8.32 -11.20 12.25
C ALA A 117 -8.70 -12.62 12.67
N GLY A 118 -8.53 -13.57 11.74
CA GLY A 118 -8.85 -14.99 11.94
C GLY A 118 -7.89 -15.69 12.90
#